data_AF-A0A8H7LUM4-F1
#
_entry.id   AF-A0A8H7LUM4-F1
#
_cell.length_a   1.000
_cell.length_b   1.000
_cell.length_c   1.000
_cell.angle_alpha   90.00
_cell.angle_beta   90.00
_cell.angle_gamma   90.00
#
_symmetry.space_group_name_H-M   'P 1'
#
loop_
_entity.id
_entity.type
_entity.pdbx_description
1 polymer ?
#
loop_
_entity_poly.entity_id
_entity_poly.type
_entity_poly.pdbx_seq_one_letter_code
_entity_poly.pdbx_strand_id
1 'polypeptide(L)'
;MAAATAPPSQAHLDAALNKFKTEGVSQKESDEFVQGVIDELDNDSGQGKFAENVSQVAEWAAQVDESFSKVTYGLKDMNDKYGTTFPPLRTFLSEWQGYNQRWTTHLALSRDVASEHAAVLKRFDQVFLDMVKSIENDQDREDAITELESFANEDHGDSQRMAEGFRSLKRDIEGYVVRFDAWVQTTSTELKQQAQDLQKVIEDLQAKIEELDKKIIEATAALLGSAAAIETVVGLVGVIVAGTTLAIALAERIDKTITLSNKRQELAEVNRQQEALAHVKTAFDGLKPDIALICQKLSLFGEIWSSVQAQTRAFQETLRGGMEAVTNFRFKKDVELAQKLCTPLRNGLERYATLLENR
;
A
#
# COMPACT_ATOMS: atom_id res chain seq x y z
N MET A 1 -8.99 59.10 24.40
CA MET A 1 -8.00 58.00 24.24
C MET A 1 -8.77 56.70 24.40
N ALA A 2 -9.18 56.10 23.29
CA ALA A 2 -9.83 54.80 23.28
C ALA A 2 -8.73 53.72 23.39
N ALA A 3 -8.94 52.76 24.29
CA ALA A 3 -8.01 51.67 24.55
C ALA A 3 -7.85 50.79 23.30
N ALA A 4 -6.60 50.53 22.91
CA ALA A 4 -6.28 49.50 21.93
C ALA A 4 -6.63 48.14 22.54
N THR A 5 -7.66 47.51 21.98
CA THR A 5 -8.01 46.11 22.27
C THR A 5 -6.89 45.21 21.79
N ALA A 6 -6.34 44.40 22.70
CA ALA A 6 -5.35 43.37 22.40
C ALA A 6 -5.90 42.35 21.38
N PRO A 7 -5.05 41.75 20.52
CA PRO A 7 -5.47 40.77 19.55
C PRO A 7 -6.13 39.55 20.24
N PRO A 8 -7.16 38.95 19.63
CA PRO A 8 -7.88 37.83 20.21
C PRO A 8 -6.97 36.59 20.31
N SER A 9 -6.87 36.01 21.51
CA SER A 9 -6.09 34.77 21.73
C SER A 9 -6.68 33.55 20.99
N GLN A 10 -5.89 32.48 20.82
CA GLN A 10 -6.35 31.17 20.31
C GLN A 10 -7.66 30.68 20.97
N ALA A 11 -7.82 30.96 22.27
CA ALA A 11 -9.02 30.63 23.03
C ALA A 11 -10.27 31.41 22.56
N HIS A 12 -10.10 32.61 22.02
CA HIS A 12 -11.15 33.39 21.38
C HIS A 12 -11.56 32.78 20.02
N LEU A 13 -10.60 32.29 19.23
CA LEU A 13 -10.86 31.58 17.96
C LEU A 13 -11.60 30.26 18.20
N ASP A 14 -11.19 29.46 19.20
CA ASP A 14 -11.84 28.20 19.54
C ASP A 14 -13.25 28.42 20.14
N ALA A 15 -13.42 29.47 20.95
CA ALA A 15 -14.72 29.86 21.48
C ALA A 15 -15.67 30.36 20.37
N ALA A 16 -15.16 31.16 19.43
CA ALA A 16 -15.92 31.61 18.27
C ALA A 16 -16.31 30.44 17.36
N LEU A 17 -15.38 29.50 17.09
CA LEU A 17 -15.61 28.30 16.27
C LEU A 17 -16.61 27.33 16.91
N ASN A 18 -16.59 27.17 18.24
CA ASN A 18 -17.57 26.36 18.95
C ASN A 18 -18.96 27.01 18.96
N LYS A 19 -19.04 28.33 19.15
CA LYS A 19 -20.30 29.06 19.10
C LYS A 19 -20.90 29.10 17.68
N PHE A 20 -20.03 29.13 16.65
CA PHE A 20 -20.36 28.99 15.23
C PHE A 20 -21.12 27.69 14.93
N LYS A 21 -20.76 26.60 15.63
CA LYS A 21 -21.36 25.26 15.46
C LYS A 21 -22.71 25.11 16.17
N THR A 22 -23.02 25.94 17.16
CA THR A 22 -24.16 25.73 18.05
C THR A 22 -25.28 26.76 17.95
N GLU A 23 -24.99 28.02 17.60
CA GLU A 23 -25.98 29.11 17.75
C GLU A 23 -26.33 29.88 16.46
N GLY A 24 -25.51 29.75 15.40
CA GLY A 24 -25.61 30.63 14.22
C GLY A 24 -25.11 32.06 14.52
N VAL A 25 -24.59 32.76 13.51
CA VAL A 25 -23.76 33.96 13.71
C VAL A 25 -24.40 35.19 13.08
N SER A 26 -24.39 36.32 13.81
CA SER A 26 -24.81 37.61 13.24
C SER A 26 -23.77 38.16 12.25
N GLN A 27 -24.18 39.01 11.32
CA GLN A 27 -23.29 39.54 10.27
C GLN A 27 -22.00 40.16 10.86
N LYS A 28 -22.13 40.92 11.95
CA LYS A 28 -21.04 41.61 12.63
C LYS A 28 -20.04 40.66 13.32
N GLU A 29 -20.52 39.59 13.96
CA GLU A 29 -19.65 38.62 14.65
C GLU A 29 -18.84 37.77 13.66
N SER A 30 -19.39 37.52 12.47
CA SER A 30 -18.67 36.85 11.40
C SER A 30 -17.60 37.75 10.78
N ASP A 31 -17.85 39.05 10.64
CA ASP A 31 -16.88 40.01 10.11
C ASP A 31 -15.70 40.20 11.09
N GLU A 32 -15.97 40.16 12.41
CA GLU A 32 -14.93 40.18 13.47
C GLU A 32 -14.09 38.88 13.49
N PHE A 33 -14.70 37.72 13.22
CA PHE A 33 -13.99 36.43 13.12
C PHE A 33 -13.08 36.39 11.88
N VAL A 34 -13.58 36.80 10.71
CA VAL A 34 -12.78 36.86 9.48
C VAL A 34 -11.61 37.83 9.66
N GLN A 35 -11.82 38.99 10.28
CA GLN A 35 -10.73 39.93 10.58
C GLN A 35 -9.71 39.35 11.57
N GLY A 36 -10.15 38.62 12.61
CA GLY A 36 -9.24 37.97 13.57
C GLY A 36 -8.36 36.88 12.95
N VAL A 37 -8.88 36.12 11.97
CA VAL A 37 -8.08 35.13 11.22
C VAL A 37 -7.10 35.82 10.26
N ILE A 38 -7.51 36.92 9.61
CA ILE A 38 -6.65 37.74 8.76
C ILE A 38 -5.48 38.34 9.57
N ASP A 39 -5.74 38.83 10.78
CA ASP A 39 -4.73 39.43 11.66
C ASP A 39 -3.74 38.37 12.22
N GLU A 40 -4.22 37.14 12.47
CA GLU A 40 -3.38 36.02 12.90
C GLU A 40 -2.48 35.49 11.76
N LEU A 41 -3.00 35.48 10.52
CA LEU A 41 -2.24 35.12 9.32
C LEU A 41 -1.15 36.15 8.97
N ASP A 42 -1.34 37.43 9.33
CA ASP A 42 -0.34 38.50 9.17
C ASP A 42 0.79 38.43 10.20
N ASN A 43 0.55 37.82 11.37
CA ASN A 43 1.56 37.62 12.41
C ASN A 43 2.40 36.35 12.14
N ASP A 44 3.14 36.36 11.02
CA ASP A 44 4.39 35.65 10.67
C ASP A 44 4.55 34.12 10.98
N SER A 45 3.52 33.42 11.45
CA SER A 45 3.60 32.00 11.83
C SER A 45 2.94 31.03 10.83
N GLY A 46 2.19 31.55 9.84
CA GLY A 46 1.44 30.75 8.86
C GLY A 46 2.25 30.30 7.63
N GLN A 47 3.14 31.13 7.10
CA GLN A 47 3.93 30.81 5.90
C GLN A 47 5.03 29.77 6.18
N GLY A 48 5.67 29.81 7.36
CA GLY A 48 6.71 28.85 7.76
C GLY A 48 6.18 27.41 7.89
N LYS A 49 5.02 27.23 8.53
CA LYS A 49 4.41 25.91 8.75
C LYS A 49 3.96 25.24 7.45
N PHE A 50 3.47 26.00 6.47
CA PHE A 50 3.05 25.40 5.19
C PHE A 50 4.26 24.97 4.33
N ALA A 51 5.32 25.77 4.28
CA ALA A 51 6.57 25.38 3.61
C ALA A 51 7.23 24.15 4.28
N GLU A 52 7.14 24.05 5.61
CA GLU A 52 7.55 22.87 6.37
C GLU A 52 6.68 21.65 6.04
N ASN A 53 5.36 21.81 5.97
CA ASN A 53 4.43 20.75 5.55
C ASN A 53 4.72 20.26 4.11
N VAL A 54 5.05 21.16 3.19
CA VAL A 54 5.42 20.81 1.80
C VAL A 54 6.74 20.05 1.73
N SER A 55 7.71 20.45 2.56
CA SER A 55 8.97 19.71 2.71
C SER A 55 8.72 18.30 3.21
N GLN A 56 7.77 18.11 4.13
CA GLN A 56 7.38 16.79 4.61
C GLN A 56 6.76 15.93 3.49
N VAL A 57 5.96 16.51 2.58
CA VAL A 57 5.37 15.75 1.46
C VAL A 57 6.45 15.22 0.50
N ALA A 58 7.46 16.04 0.18
CA ALA A 58 8.58 15.59 -0.63
C ALA A 58 9.39 14.49 0.09
N GLU A 59 9.62 14.64 1.38
CA GLU A 59 10.25 13.60 2.20
C GLU A 59 9.44 12.29 2.19
N TRP A 60 8.12 12.37 2.33
CA TRP A 60 7.23 11.20 2.27
C TRP A 60 7.30 10.50 0.92
N ALA A 61 7.33 11.25 -0.19
CA ALA A 61 7.52 10.64 -1.50
C ALA A 61 8.84 9.85 -1.58
N ALA A 62 9.92 10.36 -0.97
CA ALA A 62 11.22 9.67 -0.98
C ALA A 62 11.19 8.40 -0.13
N GLN A 63 10.56 8.48 1.04
CA GLN A 63 10.37 7.33 1.91
C GLN A 63 9.55 6.24 1.20
N VAL A 64 8.51 6.62 0.44
CA VAL A 64 7.70 5.69 -0.35
C VAL A 64 8.53 5.05 -1.47
N ASP A 65 9.30 5.84 -2.23
CA ASP A 65 10.20 5.33 -3.29
C ASP A 65 11.24 4.35 -2.72
N GLU A 66 11.86 4.69 -1.58
CA GLU A 66 12.83 3.85 -0.90
C GLU A 66 12.19 2.55 -0.41
N SER A 67 11.02 2.62 0.22
CA SER A 67 10.29 1.43 0.67
C SER A 67 9.82 0.56 -0.50
N PHE A 68 9.32 1.14 -1.59
CA PHE A 68 8.99 0.36 -2.80
C PHE A 68 10.22 -0.36 -3.35
N SER A 69 11.37 0.30 -3.36
CA SER A 69 12.63 -0.28 -3.79
C SER A 69 13.04 -1.45 -2.88
N LYS A 70 13.04 -1.26 -1.55
CA LYS A 70 13.35 -2.30 -0.56
C LYS A 70 12.44 -3.52 -0.73
N VAL A 71 11.13 -3.32 -0.83
CA VAL A 71 10.17 -4.41 -1.02
C VAL A 71 10.40 -5.10 -2.37
N THR A 72 10.64 -4.35 -3.45
CA THR A 72 10.92 -4.92 -4.77
C THR A 72 12.17 -5.80 -4.74
N TYR A 73 13.26 -5.33 -4.11
CA TYR A 73 14.48 -6.12 -3.95
C TYR A 73 14.25 -7.36 -3.09
N GLY A 74 13.52 -7.25 -1.98
CA GLY A 74 13.19 -8.38 -1.12
C GLY A 74 12.35 -9.44 -1.83
N LEU A 75 11.32 -9.03 -2.57
CA LEU A 75 10.49 -9.94 -3.38
C LEU A 75 11.30 -10.59 -4.50
N LYS A 76 12.20 -9.84 -5.14
CA LYS A 76 13.10 -10.36 -6.16
C LYS A 76 14.06 -11.40 -5.58
N ASP A 77 14.70 -11.12 -4.45
CA ASP A 77 15.60 -12.07 -3.78
C ASP A 77 14.87 -13.38 -3.42
N MET A 78 13.63 -13.27 -2.92
CA MET A 78 12.80 -14.45 -2.66
C MET A 78 12.49 -15.23 -3.94
N ASN A 79 12.11 -14.55 -5.02
CA ASN A 79 11.86 -15.21 -6.31
C ASN A 79 13.12 -15.84 -6.90
N ASP A 80 14.27 -15.18 -6.80
CA ASP A 80 15.52 -15.69 -7.36
C ASP A 80 16.00 -16.93 -6.61
N LYS A 81 15.81 -16.97 -5.28
CA LYS A 81 16.16 -18.13 -4.44
C LYS A 81 15.16 -19.27 -4.50
N TYR A 82 13.87 -18.96 -4.52
CA TYR A 82 12.80 -19.94 -4.29
C TYR A 82 11.76 -20.02 -5.40
N GLY A 83 11.84 -19.20 -6.45
CA GLY A 83 10.82 -19.13 -7.50
C GLY A 83 10.67 -20.41 -8.32
N THR A 84 11.72 -21.23 -8.44
CA THR A 84 11.62 -22.57 -9.04
C THR A 84 10.79 -23.52 -8.17
N THR A 85 10.99 -23.46 -6.84
CA THR A 85 10.26 -24.26 -5.86
C THR A 85 8.83 -23.75 -5.68
N PHE A 86 8.64 -22.43 -5.73
CA PHE A 86 7.38 -21.74 -5.54
C PHE A 86 7.08 -20.80 -6.71
N PRO A 87 6.61 -21.32 -7.85
CA PRO A 87 6.30 -20.53 -9.04
C PRO A 87 5.38 -19.31 -8.82
N PRO A 88 4.40 -19.33 -7.87
CA PRO A 88 3.58 -18.15 -7.58
C PRO A 88 4.36 -16.90 -7.15
N LEU A 89 5.58 -17.03 -6.61
CA LEU A 89 6.42 -15.89 -6.22
C LEU A 89 6.68 -14.93 -7.39
N ARG A 90 6.81 -15.46 -8.61
CA ARG A 90 6.99 -14.64 -9.82
C ARG A 90 5.78 -13.76 -10.10
N THR A 91 4.58 -14.28 -9.87
CA THR A 91 3.33 -13.53 -10.05
C THR A 91 3.23 -12.42 -9.02
N PHE A 92 3.52 -12.72 -7.74
CA PHE A 92 3.53 -11.73 -6.68
C PHE A 92 4.55 -10.61 -6.94
N LEU A 93 5.75 -10.95 -7.41
CA LEU A 93 6.76 -9.96 -7.80
C LEU A 93 6.28 -9.07 -8.96
N SER A 94 5.71 -9.66 -10.01
CA SER A 94 5.19 -8.91 -11.16
C SER A 94 4.05 -7.97 -10.77
N GLU A 95 3.18 -8.42 -9.87
CA GLU A 95 2.07 -7.62 -9.36
C GLU A 95 2.60 -6.43 -8.53
N TRP A 96 3.58 -6.66 -7.66
CA TRP A 96 4.22 -5.59 -6.89
C TRP A 96 4.89 -4.54 -7.78
N GLN A 97 5.56 -4.96 -8.85
CA GLN A 97 6.14 -4.05 -9.83
C GLN A 97 5.08 -3.16 -10.50
N GLY A 98 3.88 -3.72 -10.74
CA GLY A 98 2.73 -2.95 -11.22
C GLY A 98 2.27 -1.88 -10.22
N TYR A 99 2.29 -2.17 -8.91
CA TYR A 99 1.99 -1.19 -7.88
C TYR A 99 3.02 -0.06 -7.83
N ASN A 100 4.31 -0.39 -7.96
CA ASN A 100 5.38 0.60 -8.03
C ASN A 100 5.21 1.53 -9.25
N GLN A 101 4.89 0.96 -10.42
CA GLN A 101 4.62 1.76 -11.62
C GLN A 101 3.42 2.70 -11.43
N ARG A 102 2.33 2.20 -10.84
CA ARG A 102 1.15 3.03 -10.52
C ARG A 102 1.48 4.15 -9.54
N TRP A 103 2.31 3.88 -8.54
CA TRP A 103 2.82 4.91 -7.64
C TRP A 103 3.55 6.01 -8.42
N THR A 104 4.51 5.66 -9.29
CA THR A 104 5.21 6.64 -10.12
C THR A 104 4.26 7.45 -11.00
N THR A 105 3.26 6.79 -11.62
CA THR A 105 2.24 7.48 -12.43
C THR A 105 1.40 8.44 -11.59
N HIS A 106 0.93 8.03 -10.41
CA HIS A 106 0.17 8.91 -9.52
C HIS A 106 1.03 10.05 -9.00
N LEU A 107 2.30 9.81 -8.69
CA LEU A 107 3.20 10.87 -8.24
C LEU A 107 3.44 11.92 -9.33
N ALA A 108 3.63 11.51 -10.59
CA ALA A 108 3.74 12.41 -11.73
C ALA A 108 2.46 13.22 -11.95
N LEU A 109 1.28 12.57 -11.91
CA LEU A 109 0.02 13.28 -12.03
C LEU A 109 -0.22 14.24 -10.85
N SER A 110 0.17 13.85 -9.63
CA SER A 110 0.12 14.69 -8.43
C SER A 110 0.92 15.98 -8.63
N ARG A 111 2.12 15.89 -9.23
CA ARG A 111 2.93 17.05 -9.59
C ARG A 111 2.19 17.95 -10.58
N ASP A 112 1.67 17.38 -11.66
CA ASP A 112 1.02 18.15 -12.73
C ASP A 112 -0.23 18.89 -12.21
N VAL A 113 -1.06 18.20 -11.41
CA VAL A 113 -2.24 18.80 -10.76
C VAL A 113 -1.83 19.89 -9.76
N ALA A 114 -0.70 19.73 -9.06
CA ALA A 114 -0.18 20.75 -8.15
C ALA A 114 0.24 22.02 -8.92
N SER A 115 0.94 21.87 -10.05
CA SER A 115 1.30 22.98 -10.92
C SER A 115 0.08 23.68 -11.51
N GLU A 116 -0.93 22.92 -11.93
CA GLU A 116 -2.20 23.48 -12.43
C GLU A 116 -2.93 24.27 -11.34
N HIS A 117 -3.09 23.69 -10.14
CA HIS A 117 -3.75 24.39 -9.03
C HIS A 117 -2.97 25.65 -8.62
N ALA A 118 -1.63 25.62 -8.64
CA ALA A 118 -0.82 26.81 -8.41
C ALA A 118 -1.12 27.92 -9.45
N ALA A 119 -1.24 27.56 -10.73
CA ALA A 119 -1.59 28.49 -11.79
C ALA A 119 -3.03 29.03 -11.64
N VAL A 120 -3.99 28.18 -11.28
CA VAL A 120 -5.38 28.56 -10.99
C VAL A 120 -5.45 29.54 -9.82
N LEU A 121 -4.77 29.25 -8.70
CA LEU A 121 -4.69 30.13 -7.54
C LEU A 121 -4.01 31.46 -7.88
N LYS A 122 -3.01 31.46 -8.76
CA LYS A 122 -2.37 32.68 -9.26
C LYS A 122 -3.29 33.52 -10.14
N ARG A 123 -4.03 32.90 -11.06
CA ARG A 123 -5.04 33.59 -11.88
C ARG A 123 -6.13 34.18 -11.01
N PHE A 124 -6.59 33.44 -10.01
CA PHE A 124 -7.53 33.95 -9.01
C PHE A 124 -7.02 35.22 -8.34
N ASP A 125 -5.84 35.12 -7.73
CA ASP A 125 -5.17 36.20 -7.00
C ASP A 125 -4.95 37.47 -7.85
N GLN A 126 -4.47 37.31 -9.09
CA GLN A 126 -3.99 38.42 -9.91
C GLN A 126 -5.03 38.99 -10.89
N VAL A 127 -6.05 38.21 -11.25
CA VAL A 127 -7.03 38.61 -12.27
C VAL A 127 -8.36 38.88 -11.62
N PHE A 128 -8.91 37.89 -10.92
CA PHE A 128 -10.28 37.97 -10.42
C PHE A 128 -10.39 38.86 -9.18
N LEU A 129 -9.41 38.82 -8.27
CA LEU A 129 -9.42 39.73 -7.12
C LEU A 129 -9.18 41.18 -7.50
N ASP A 130 -8.29 41.43 -8.46
CA ASP A 130 -8.04 42.78 -8.95
C ASP A 130 -9.26 43.32 -9.71
N MET A 131 -9.98 42.48 -10.45
CA MET A 131 -11.24 42.82 -11.09
C MET A 131 -12.31 43.22 -10.07
N VAL A 132 -12.51 42.43 -9.00
CA VAL A 132 -13.47 42.75 -7.92
C VAL A 132 -13.07 44.02 -7.16
N LYS A 133 -11.77 44.27 -6.95
CA LYS A 133 -11.29 45.48 -6.28
C LYS A 133 -11.50 46.75 -7.12
N SER A 134 -11.52 46.60 -8.45
CA SER A 134 -11.59 47.71 -9.42
C SER A 134 -13.00 48.04 -9.92
N ILE A 135 -14.05 47.46 -9.32
CA ILE A 135 -15.43 47.78 -9.67
C ILE A 135 -15.76 49.21 -9.24
N GLU A 136 -16.01 50.08 -10.22
CA GLU A 136 -16.41 51.47 -10.02
C GLU A 136 -17.87 51.71 -10.45
N ASN A 137 -18.37 50.92 -11.40
CA ASN A 137 -19.71 51.06 -11.97
C ASN A 137 -20.42 49.72 -12.20
N ASP A 138 -21.69 49.79 -12.62
CA ASP A 138 -22.55 48.61 -12.82
C ASP A 138 -22.06 47.67 -13.94
N GLN A 139 -21.41 48.20 -14.98
CA GLN A 139 -20.83 47.38 -16.06
C GLN A 139 -19.64 46.58 -15.55
N ASP A 140 -18.72 47.21 -14.78
CA ASP A 140 -17.58 46.51 -14.18
C ASP A 140 -18.04 45.35 -13.30
N ARG A 141 -19.17 45.53 -12.61
CA ARG A 141 -19.80 44.47 -11.81
C ARG A 141 -20.30 43.32 -12.69
N GLU A 142 -21.00 43.59 -13.79
CA GLU A 142 -21.51 42.56 -14.70
C GLU A 142 -20.36 41.78 -15.38
N ASP A 143 -19.30 42.47 -15.76
CA ASP A 143 -18.10 41.87 -16.34
C ASP A 143 -17.40 40.98 -15.28
N ALA A 144 -17.26 41.46 -14.04
CA ALA A 144 -16.68 40.69 -12.95
C ALA A 144 -17.50 39.44 -12.61
N ILE A 145 -18.84 39.52 -12.64
CA ILE A 145 -19.72 38.36 -12.44
C ILE A 145 -19.52 37.33 -13.55
N THR A 146 -19.50 37.76 -14.81
CA THR A 146 -19.34 36.87 -15.97
C THR A 146 -18.01 36.12 -15.91
N GLU A 147 -16.93 36.82 -15.61
CA GLU A 147 -15.58 36.26 -15.50
C GLU A 147 -15.47 35.30 -14.31
N LEU A 148 -16.00 35.66 -13.14
CA LEU A 148 -16.03 34.79 -11.97
C LEU A 148 -16.88 33.53 -12.19
N GLU A 149 -17.99 33.64 -12.92
CA GLU A 149 -18.82 32.50 -13.28
C GLU A 149 -18.10 31.55 -14.24
N SER A 150 -17.41 32.10 -15.25
CA SER A 150 -16.57 31.30 -16.15
C SER A 150 -15.48 30.54 -15.38
N PHE A 151 -14.81 31.22 -14.45
CA PHE A 151 -13.78 30.60 -13.61
C PHE A 151 -14.34 29.54 -12.65
N ALA A 152 -15.49 29.80 -12.02
CA ALA A 152 -16.14 28.84 -11.13
C ALA A 152 -16.66 27.58 -11.86
N ASN A 153 -16.77 27.64 -13.19
CA ASN A 153 -17.17 26.53 -14.05
C ASN A 153 -15.98 25.79 -14.70
N GLU A 154 -14.74 26.21 -14.47
CA GLU A 154 -13.55 25.46 -14.90
C GLU A 154 -13.52 24.07 -14.22
N ASP A 155 -13.19 23.04 -14.99
CA ASP A 155 -13.08 21.67 -14.47
C ASP A 155 -11.79 21.52 -13.65
N HIS A 156 -11.95 21.14 -12.37
CA HIS A 156 -10.84 20.85 -11.46
C HIS A 156 -10.96 19.43 -10.88
N GLY A 157 -11.58 18.51 -11.63
CA GLY A 157 -11.85 17.13 -11.23
C GLY A 157 -10.59 16.27 -11.01
N ASP A 158 -9.43 16.71 -11.48
CA ASP A 158 -8.19 15.92 -11.39
C ASP A 158 -7.70 15.71 -9.95
N SER A 159 -7.99 16.63 -9.02
CA SER A 159 -7.75 16.43 -7.58
C SER A 159 -8.55 15.27 -6.99
N GLN A 160 -9.78 15.04 -7.48
CA GLN A 160 -10.59 13.89 -7.07
C GLN A 160 -9.96 12.57 -7.56
N ARG A 161 -9.61 12.54 -8.84
CA ARG A 161 -9.00 11.39 -9.50
C ARG A 161 -7.69 11.01 -8.79
N MET A 162 -6.93 12.03 -8.36
CA MET A 162 -5.71 11.84 -7.58
C MET A 162 -5.96 11.19 -6.22
N ALA A 163 -6.91 11.73 -5.46
CA ALA A 163 -7.26 11.18 -4.15
C ALA A 163 -7.76 9.73 -4.24
N GLU A 164 -8.57 9.42 -5.25
CA GLU A 164 -9.07 8.07 -5.52
C GLU A 164 -7.94 7.12 -5.95
N GLY A 165 -7.01 7.59 -6.79
CA GLY A 165 -5.85 6.82 -7.25
C GLY A 165 -4.98 6.30 -6.11
N PHE A 166 -4.58 7.19 -5.20
CA PHE A 166 -3.77 6.79 -4.02
C PHE A 166 -4.54 5.85 -3.07
N ARG A 167 -5.83 6.09 -2.84
CA ARG A 167 -6.67 5.21 -2.01
C ARG A 167 -6.86 3.82 -2.63
N SER A 168 -7.04 3.75 -3.95
CA SER A 168 -7.13 2.47 -4.65
C SER A 168 -5.82 1.72 -4.55
N LEU A 169 -4.68 2.38 -4.81
CA LEU A 169 -3.36 1.77 -4.72
C LEU A 169 -3.09 1.20 -3.31
N LYS A 170 -3.42 1.98 -2.26
CA LYS A 170 -3.35 1.51 -0.88
C LYS A 170 -4.15 0.22 -0.67
N ARG A 171 -5.41 0.21 -1.10
CA ARG A 171 -6.32 -0.94 -0.93
C ARG A 171 -5.80 -2.19 -1.66
N ASP A 172 -5.26 -2.00 -2.87
CA ASP A 172 -4.72 -3.09 -3.67
C ASP A 172 -3.47 -3.70 -3.00
N ILE A 173 -2.58 -2.85 -2.44
CA ILE A 173 -1.41 -3.27 -1.67
C ILE A 173 -1.82 -3.99 -0.37
N GLU A 174 -2.81 -3.50 0.36
CA GLU A 174 -3.34 -4.19 1.54
C GLU A 174 -3.92 -5.55 1.17
N GLY A 175 -4.67 -5.63 0.07
CA GLY A 175 -5.18 -6.88 -0.47
C GLY A 175 -4.07 -7.84 -0.91
N TYR A 176 -2.98 -7.33 -1.46
CA TYR A 176 -1.81 -8.11 -1.84
C TYR A 176 -1.17 -8.79 -0.62
N VAL A 177 -0.98 -8.07 0.50
CA VAL A 177 -0.43 -8.66 1.73
C VAL A 177 -1.30 -9.81 2.23
N VAL A 178 -2.62 -9.61 2.26
CA VAL A 178 -3.58 -10.64 2.68
C VAL A 178 -3.50 -11.88 1.77
N ARG A 179 -3.43 -11.68 0.45
CA ARG A 179 -3.31 -12.80 -0.51
C ARG A 179 -1.98 -13.54 -0.37
N PHE A 180 -0.88 -12.82 -0.15
CA PHE A 180 0.43 -13.44 0.07
C PHE A 180 0.45 -14.29 1.33
N ASP A 181 -0.05 -13.74 2.46
CA ASP A 181 -0.15 -14.48 3.72
C ASP A 181 -1.06 -15.71 3.58
N ALA A 182 -2.21 -15.58 2.93
CA ALA A 182 -3.10 -16.71 2.66
C ALA A 182 -2.42 -17.79 1.83
N TRP A 183 -1.71 -17.40 0.77
CA TRP A 183 -0.95 -18.35 -0.07
C TRP A 183 0.12 -19.10 0.75
N VAL A 184 0.88 -18.41 1.60
CA VAL A 184 1.87 -19.06 2.49
C VAL A 184 1.19 -20.06 3.42
N GLN A 185 0.05 -19.72 4.02
CA GLN A 185 -0.67 -20.61 4.94
C GLN A 185 -1.23 -21.84 4.24
N THR A 186 -1.84 -21.67 3.06
CA THR A 186 -2.35 -22.78 2.25
C THR A 186 -1.21 -23.71 1.84
N THR A 187 -0.11 -23.16 1.30
CA THR A 187 1.05 -23.96 0.87
C THR A 187 1.67 -24.71 2.05
N SER A 188 1.77 -24.07 3.23
CA SER A 188 2.29 -24.72 4.44
C SER A 188 1.43 -25.91 4.88
N THR A 189 0.10 -25.76 4.81
CA THR A 189 -0.86 -26.81 5.14
C THR A 189 -0.76 -27.99 4.17
N GLU A 190 -0.66 -27.70 2.87
CA GLU A 190 -0.51 -28.72 1.82
C GLU A 190 0.79 -29.52 1.99
N LEU A 191 1.92 -28.84 2.21
CA LEU A 191 3.21 -29.51 2.43
C LEU A 191 3.21 -30.37 3.69
N LYS A 192 2.56 -29.90 4.77
CA LYS A 192 2.41 -30.68 6.01
C LYS A 192 1.58 -31.95 5.77
N GLN A 193 0.47 -31.83 5.02
CA GLN A 193 -0.37 -32.98 4.68
C GLN A 193 0.39 -33.99 3.81
N GLN A 194 1.11 -33.51 2.78
CA GLN A 194 1.95 -34.37 1.93
C GLN A 194 3.01 -35.13 2.73
N ALA A 195 3.69 -34.45 3.67
CA ALA A 195 4.67 -35.10 4.54
C ALA A 195 4.03 -36.20 5.42
N GLN A 196 2.85 -35.94 5.98
CA GLN A 196 2.11 -36.94 6.77
C GLN A 196 1.68 -38.14 5.94
N ASP A 197 1.24 -37.93 4.71
CA ASP A 197 0.81 -39.03 3.84
C ASP A 197 2.01 -39.86 3.36
N LEU A 198 3.13 -39.22 3.03
CA LEU A 198 4.39 -39.91 2.72
C LEU A 198 4.90 -40.74 3.92
N GLN A 199 4.80 -40.19 5.13
CA GLN A 199 5.18 -40.89 6.36
C GLN A 199 4.36 -42.18 6.55
N LYS A 200 3.04 -42.13 6.36
CA LYS A 200 2.18 -43.32 6.42
C LYS A 200 2.54 -44.37 5.36
N VAL A 201 2.83 -43.93 4.13
CA VAL A 201 3.23 -44.83 3.04
C VAL A 201 4.58 -45.49 3.36
N ILE A 202 5.53 -44.74 3.92
CA ILE A 202 6.83 -45.26 4.37
C ILE A 202 6.63 -46.32 5.45
N GLU A 203 5.80 -46.06 6.46
CA GLU A 203 5.50 -47.00 7.55
C GLU A 203 4.85 -48.29 7.03
N ASP A 204 3.88 -48.20 6.12
CA ASP A 204 3.24 -49.36 5.47
C ASP A 204 4.25 -50.18 4.63
N LEU A 205 5.12 -49.52 3.88
CA LEU A 205 6.18 -50.19 3.11
C LEU A 205 7.19 -50.89 4.02
N GLN A 206 7.56 -50.29 5.14
CA GLN A 206 8.45 -50.91 6.13
C GLN A 206 7.81 -52.16 6.73
N ALA A 207 6.55 -52.09 7.15
CA ALA A 207 5.82 -53.24 7.66
C ALA A 207 5.71 -54.38 6.64
N LYS A 208 5.48 -54.07 5.37
CA LYS A 208 5.44 -55.07 4.28
C LYS A 208 6.80 -55.69 4.01
N ILE A 209 7.89 -54.93 4.08
CA ILE A 209 9.26 -55.47 3.95
C ILE A 209 9.55 -56.42 5.11
N GLU A 210 9.16 -56.08 6.34
CA GLU A 210 9.31 -56.97 7.50
C GLU A 210 8.52 -58.27 7.35
N GLU A 211 7.30 -58.21 6.79
CA GLU A 211 6.50 -59.41 6.49
C GLU A 211 7.18 -60.29 5.42
N LEU A 212 7.73 -59.67 4.36
CA LEU A 212 8.47 -60.39 3.32
C LEU A 212 9.75 -61.02 3.86
N ASP A 213 10.49 -60.32 4.74
CA ASP A 213 11.69 -60.83 5.39
C ASP A 213 11.37 -62.09 6.21
N LYS A 214 10.23 -62.11 6.93
CA LYS A 214 9.74 -63.32 7.64
C LYS A 214 9.44 -64.46 6.66
N LYS A 215 8.71 -64.21 5.57
CA LYS A 215 8.39 -65.22 4.55
C LYS A 215 9.64 -65.80 3.90
N ILE A 216 10.64 -64.97 3.63
CA ILE A 216 11.93 -65.40 3.07
C ILE A 216 12.66 -66.32 4.06
N ILE A 217 12.71 -65.96 5.35
CA ILE A 217 13.32 -66.80 6.40
C ILE A 217 12.59 -68.14 6.51
N GLU A 218 11.25 -68.14 6.56
CA GLU A 218 10.44 -69.37 6.63
C GLU A 218 10.63 -70.28 5.40
N ALA A 219 10.60 -69.72 4.19
CA ALA A 219 10.83 -70.47 2.96
C ALA A 219 12.26 -71.04 2.88
N THR A 220 13.25 -70.29 3.35
CA THR A 220 14.65 -70.74 3.41
C THR A 220 14.82 -71.87 4.43
N ALA A 221 14.21 -71.75 5.61
CA ALA A 221 14.21 -72.79 6.63
C ALA A 221 13.50 -74.07 6.15
N ALA A 222 12.38 -73.95 5.42
CA ALA A 222 11.68 -75.09 4.83
C ALA A 222 12.54 -75.82 3.77
N LEU A 223 13.28 -75.07 2.95
CA LEU A 223 14.21 -75.63 1.97
C LEU A 223 15.35 -76.41 2.67
N LEU A 224 15.94 -75.84 3.73
CA LEU A 224 17.01 -76.46 4.52
C LEU A 224 16.51 -77.59 5.44
N GLY A 225 15.24 -77.60 5.84
CA GLY A 225 14.63 -78.71 6.59
C GLY A 225 14.55 -80.02 5.78
N SER A 226 14.74 -79.94 4.45
CA SER A 226 14.82 -81.10 3.55
C SER A 226 16.24 -81.61 3.28
N ALA A 227 17.29 -80.92 3.75
CA ALA A 227 18.68 -81.34 3.62
C ALA A 227 19.52 -80.87 4.83
N ALA A 228 20.05 -81.81 5.61
CA ALA A 228 20.78 -81.57 6.86
C ALA A 228 21.81 -80.42 6.78
N ALA A 229 21.66 -79.47 7.72
CA ALA A 229 22.60 -78.44 8.20
C ALA A 229 23.26 -77.52 7.16
N ILE A 230 23.08 -76.19 7.32
CA ILE A 230 24.15 -75.18 7.21
C ILE A 230 23.72 -73.93 7.99
N GLU A 231 24.63 -73.50 8.86
CA GLU A 231 24.58 -72.25 9.61
C GLU A 231 24.92 -71.06 8.70
N THR A 232 24.39 -69.88 9.06
CA THR A 232 24.67 -68.54 8.50
C THR A 232 23.99 -68.13 7.18
N VAL A 233 22.82 -67.48 7.31
CA VAL A 233 22.24 -66.61 6.27
C VAL A 233 22.22 -65.17 6.81
N VAL A 234 23.40 -64.54 6.85
CA VAL A 234 23.50 -63.09 7.07
C VAL A 234 24.56 -62.56 6.12
N GLY A 235 24.12 -61.94 5.02
CA GLY A 235 25.00 -61.27 4.06
C GLY A 235 24.61 -61.58 2.61
N LEU A 236 24.26 -60.53 1.87
CA LEU A 236 23.73 -60.57 0.50
C LEU A 236 24.67 -61.21 -0.55
N VAL A 237 24.02 -61.71 -1.62
CA VAL A 237 24.49 -62.08 -2.97
C VAL A 237 25.06 -63.49 -3.17
N GLY A 238 24.15 -64.42 -3.49
CA GLY A 238 24.46 -65.71 -4.09
C GLY A 238 23.17 -66.50 -4.36
N VAL A 239 22.43 -66.15 -5.41
CA VAL A 239 21.15 -66.83 -5.71
C VAL A 239 21.43 -68.15 -6.44
N ILE A 240 21.28 -69.27 -5.74
CA ILE A 240 20.90 -70.55 -6.36
C ILE A 240 19.39 -70.71 -6.14
N VAL A 241 18.62 -70.68 -7.23
CA VAL A 241 17.15 -70.77 -7.21
C VAL A 241 16.72 -72.21 -6.95
N ALA A 242 16.05 -72.45 -5.82
CA ALA A 242 15.20 -73.62 -5.63
C ALA A 242 13.87 -73.17 -5.01
N GLY A 243 12.81 -73.15 -5.83
CA GLY A 243 11.42 -72.85 -5.45
C GLY A 243 10.87 -71.53 -6.04
N THR A 244 9.71 -71.59 -6.69
CA THR A 244 9.01 -70.42 -7.27
C THR A 244 8.59 -69.40 -6.22
N THR A 245 8.28 -69.84 -5.00
CA THR A 245 7.81 -68.98 -3.89
C THR A 245 8.90 -68.07 -3.31
N LEU A 246 10.11 -68.59 -3.11
CA LEU A 246 11.25 -67.81 -2.61
C LEU A 246 11.67 -66.72 -3.61
N ALA A 247 11.71 -67.06 -4.90
CA ALA A 247 12.05 -66.10 -5.95
C ALA A 247 11.03 -64.94 -6.04
N ILE A 248 9.73 -65.24 -5.92
CA ILE A 248 8.67 -64.22 -5.90
C ILE A 248 8.81 -63.30 -4.69
N ALA A 249 9.04 -63.85 -3.49
CA ALA A 249 9.18 -63.05 -2.27
C ALA A 249 10.41 -62.13 -2.31
N LEU A 250 11.54 -62.62 -2.84
CA LEU A 250 12.76 -61.81 -3.03
C LEU A 250 12.55 -60.66 -4.03
N ALA A 251 11.89 -60.94 -5.17
CA ALA A 251 11.58 -59.94 -6.17
C ALA A 251 10.67 -58.84 -5.59
N GLU A 252 9.61 -59.22 -4.88
CA GLU A 252 8.70 -58.26 -4.24
C GLU A 252 9.40 -57.41 -3.17
N ARG A 253 10.32 -58.00 -2.40
CA ARG A 253 11.11 -57.27 -1.40
C ARG A 253 12.00 -56.21 -2.02
N ILE A 254 12.68 -56.53 -3.14
CA ILE A 254 13.53 -55.59 -3.87
C ILE A 254 12.69 -54.42 -4.39
N ASP A 255 11.55 -54.70 -5.01
CA ASP A 255 10.63 -53.68 -5.52
C ASP A 255 10.14 -52.74 -4.40
N LYS A 256 9.69 -53.28 -3.26
CA LYS A 256 9.29 -52.46 -2.11
C LYS A 256 10.45 -51.67 -1.51
N THR A 257 11.67 -52.20 -1.52
CA THR A 257 12.86 -51.49 -1.03
C THR A 257 13.19 -50.28 -1.92
N ILE A 258 13.11 -50.45 -3.23
CA ILE A 258 13.27 -49.34 -4.20
C ILE A 258 12.19 -48.29 -3.98
N THR A 259 10.93 -48.72 -3.85
CA THR A 259 9.80 -47.81 -3.60
C THR A 259 9.96 -47.05 -2.28
N LEU A 260 10.39 -47.72 -1.20
CA LEU A 260 10.67 -47.10 0.09
C LEU A 260 11.76 -46.03 -0.02
N SER A 261 12.84 -46.31 -0.75
CA SER A 261 13.92 -45.36 -0.99
C SER A 261 13.41 -44.10 -1.71
N ASN A 262 12.62 -44.28 -2.77
CA ASN A 262 12.01 -43.17 -3.51
C ASN A 262 11.08 -42.35 -2.62
N LYS A 263 10.23 -42.99 -1.81
CA LYS A 263 9.30 -42.29 -0.91
C LYS A 263 10.02 -41.52 0.21
N ARG A 264 11.14 -42.04 0.72
CA ARG A 264 12.00 -41.30 1.66
C ARG A 264 12.63 -40.07 1.00
N GLN A 265 13.03 -40.16 -0.27
CA GLN A 265 13.55 -39.02 -1.02
C GLN A 265 12.47 -37.96 -1.25
N GLU A 266 11.25 -38.37 -1.62
CA GLU A 266 10.09 -37.47 -1.73
C GLU A 266 9.81 -36.75 -0.40
N LEU A 267 9.84 -37.47 0.73
CA LEU A 267 9.63 -36.88 2.06
C LEU A 267 10.73 -35.87 2.40
N ALA A 268 11.99 -36.21 2.12
CA ALA A 268 13.12 -35.30 2.32
C ALA A 268 12.96 -34.01 1.49
N GLU A 269 12.47 -34.12 0.26
CA GLU A 269 12.20 -32.97 -0.59
C GLU A 269 11.05 -32.11 -0.05
N VAL A 270 9.93 -32.70 0.35
CA VAL A 270 8.82 -31.96 1.00
C VAL A 270 9.29 -31.23 2.26
N ASN A 271 10.16 -31.85 3.07
CA ASN A 271 10.72 -31.20 4.25
C ASN A 271 11.61 -30.00 3.89
N ARG A 272 12.42 -30.08 2.82
CA ARG A 272 13.18 -28.93 2.31
C ARG A 272 12.25 -27.82 1.83
N GLN A 273 11.14 -28.16 1.18
CA GLN A 273 10.15 -27.19 0.75
C GLN A 273 9.49 -26.49 1.96
N GLN A 274 9.21 -27.20 3.04
CA GLN A 274 8.69 -26.57 4.26
C GLN A 274 9.69 -25.56 4.85
N GLU A 275 10.98 -25.91 4.91
CA GLU A 275 12.04 -24.99 5.36
C GLU A 275 12.16 -23.77 4.43
N ALA A 276 12.17 -23.99 3.12
CA ALA A 276 12.19 -22.92 2.13
C ALA A 276 10.97 -21.98 2.27
N LEU A 277 9.78 -22.52 2.49
CA LEU A 277 8.57 -21.72 2.70
C LEU A 277 8.63 -20.90 4.00
N ALA A 278 9.24 -21.45 5.06
CA ALA A 278 9.46 -20.71 6.30
C ALA A 278 10.42 -19.52 6.09
N HIS A 279 11.45 -19.67 5.27
CA HIS A 279 12.33 -18.57 4.86
C HIS A 279 11.60 -17.52 4.03
N VAL A 280 10.79 -17.94 3.06
CA VAL A 280 9.93 -17.02 2.27
C VAL A 280 9.02 -16.23 3.20
N LYS A 281 8.34 -16.90 4.14
CA LYS A 281 7.47 -16.23 5.11
C LYS A 281 8.24 -15.21 5.94
N THR A 282 9.39 -15.60 6.48
CA THR A 282 10.21 -14.73 7.34
C THR A 282 10.69 -13.51 6.58
N ALA A 283 11.18 -13.70 5.35
CA ALA A 283 11.61 -12.62 4.50
C ALA A 283 10.45 -11.67 4.17
N PHE A 284 9.27 -12.20 3.80
CA PHE A 284 8.09 -11.38 3.53
C PHE A 284 7.60 -10.62 4.76
N ASP A 285 7.56 -11.25 5.94
CA ASP A 285 7.22 -10.59 7.19
C ASP A 285 8.17 -9.42 7.49
N GLY A 286 9.46 -9.57 7.16
CA GLY A 286 10.46 -8.51 7.25
C GLY A 286 10.21 -7.30 6.34
N LEU A 287 9.43 -7.46 5.26
CA LEU A 287 9.05 -6.39 4.35
C LEU A 287 7.77 -5.65 4.79
N LYS A 288 6.97 -6.25 5.68
CA LYS A 288 5.69 -5.66 6.13
C LYS A 288 5.81 -4.25 6.72
N PRO A 289 6.86 -3.89 7.48
CA PRO A 289 7.03 -2.51 7.96
C PRO A 289 7.14 -1.48 6.81
N ASP A 290 7.90 -1.79 5.76
CA ASP A 290 8.01 -0.93 4.57
C ASP A 290 6.68 -0.86 3.82
N ILE A 291 5.96 -1.98 3.68
CA ILE A 291 4.62 -2.01 3.07
C ILE A 291 3.62 -1.16 3.87
N ALA A 292 3.67 -1.24 5.20
CA ALA A 292 2.82 -0.45 6.08
C ALA A 292 3.14 1.06 5.95
N LEU A 293 4.42 1.42 5.84
CA LEU A 293 4.84 2.80 5.60
C LEU A 293 4.26 3.32 4.28
N ILE A 294 4.38 2.55 3.19
CA ILE A 294 3.78 2.90 1.89
C ILE A 294 2.28 3.15 2.05
N CYS A 295 1.53 2.22 2.65
CA CYS A 295 0.08 2.37 2.85
C CYS A 295 -0.28 3.61 3.70
N GLN A 296 0.50 3.89 4.75
CA GLN A 296 0.30 5.08 5.58
C GLN A 296 0.46 6.36 4.75
N LYS A 297 1.57 6.48 4.00
CA LYS A 297 1.85 7.67 3.20
C LYS A 297 0.85 7.84 2.05
N LEU A 298 0.44 6.77 1.39
CA LEU A 298 -0.63 6.80 0.37
C LEU A 298 -1.95 7.35 0.93
N SER A 299 -2.30 7.05 2.18
CA SER A 299 -3.46 7.66 2.85
C SER A 299 -3.30 9.17 2.97
N LEU A 300 -2.13 9.62 3.44
CA LEU A 300 -1.84 11.05 3.62
C LEU A 300 -1.90 11.81 2.29
N PHE A 301 -1.36 11.24 1.21
CA PHE A 301 -1.50 11.83 -0.13
C PHE A 301 -2.96 11.92 -0.57
N GLY A 302 -3.76 10.87 -0.34
CA GLY A 302 -5.19 10.89 -0.66
C GLY A 302 -5.99 11.93 0.15
N GLU A 303 -5.62 12.14 1.41
CA GLU A 303 -6.22 13.14 2.30
C GLU A 303 -5.88 14.57 1.86
N ILE A 304 -4.62 14.84 1.49
CA ILE A 304 -4.19 16.15 0.95
C ILE A 304 -5.03 16.50 -0.28
N TRP A 305 -5.13 15.59 -1.25
CA TRP A 305 -5.86 15.86 -2.49
C TRP A 305 -7.37 16.02 -2.28
N SER A 306 -7.94 15.30 -1.32
CA SER A 306 -9.35 15.49 -0.95
C SER A 306 -9.60 16.84 -0.28
N SER A 307 -8.64 17.31 0.54
CA SER A 307 -8.71 18.61 1.18
C SER A 307 -8.59 19.75 0.16
N VAL A 308 -7.65 19.66 -0.78
CA VAL A 308 -7.50 20.62 -1.89
C VAL A 308 -8.81 20.69 -2.68
N GLN A 309 -9.38 19.54 -3.05
CA GLN A 309 -10.65 19.49 -3.76
C GLN A 309 -11.80 20.16 -2.99
N ALA A 310 -11.93 19.86 -1.69
CA ALA A 310 -12.98 20.43 -0.86
C ALA A 310 -12.86 21.95 -0.74
N GLN A 311 -11.63 22.46 -0.59
CA GLN A 311 -11.35 23.89 -0.55
C GLN A 311 -11.65 24.56 -1.89
N THR A 312 -11.23 23.99 -3.02
CA THR A 312 -11.55 24.49 -4.36
C THR A 312 -13.06 24.55 -4.59
N ARG A 313 -13.83 23.53 -4.17
CA ARG A 313 -15.30 23.52 -4.28
C ARG A 313 -15.98 24.55 -3.40
N ALA A 314 -15.63 24.62 -2.10
CA ALA A 314 -16.20 25.59 -1.16
C ALA A 314 -15.96 27.02 -1.65
N PHE A 315 -14.81 27.24 -2.27
CA PHE A 315 -14.46 28.49 -2.88
C PHE A 315 -15.28 28.78 -4.15
N GLN A 316 -15.46 27.82 -5.07
CA GLN A 316 -16.35 27.96 -6.22
C GLN A 316 -17.80 28.28 -5.80
N GLU A 317 -18.30 27.64 -4.74
CA GLU A 317 -19.63 27.90 -4.17
C GLU A 317 -19.73 29.31 -3.56
N THR A 318 -18.69 29.77 -2.88
CA THR A 318 -18.62 31.13 -2.32
C THR A 318 -18.64 32.19 -3.42
N LEU A 319 -17.91 31.97 -4.51
CA LEU A 319 -17.94 32.85 -5.68
C LEU A 319 -19.33 32.90 -6.31
N ARG A 320 -20.02 31.77 -6.42
CA ARG A 320 -21.40 31.71 -6.92
C ARG A 320 -22.39 32.45 -6.01
N GLY A 321 -22.24 32.35 -4.69
CA GLY A 321 -23.09 33.06 -3.72
C GLY A 321 -22.81 34.57 -3.63
N GLY A 322 -21.59 35.00 -3.94
CA GLY A 322 -21.16 36.40 -3.93
C GLY A 322 -21.65 37.24 -5.11
N MET A 323 -22.19 36.63 -6.17
CA MET A 323 -22.68 37.33 -7.37
C MET A 323 -23.84 38.30 -7.08
N GLU A 324 -24.58 38.12 -5.98
CA GLU A 324 -25.61 39.06 -5.51
C GLU A 324 -25.06 40.17 -4.58
N ALA A 325 -23.80 40.05 -4.10
CA ALA A 325 -23.26 40.83 -2.99
C ALA A 325 -21.89 41.48 -3.27
N VAL A 326 -21.52 41.69 -4.54
CA VAL A 326 -20.17 42.16 -4.95
C VAL A 326 -19.78 43.53 -4.36
N THR A 327 -20.73 44.32 -3.85
CA THR A 327 -20.48 45.57 -3.10
C THR A 327 -20.38 45.40 -1.58
N ASN A 328 -20.57 44.19 -1.05
CA ASN A 328 -20.53 43.90 0.37
C ASN A 328 -19.07 43.87 0.85
N PHE A 329 -18.73 44.73 1.80
CA PHE A 329 -17.42 44.77 2.48
C PHE A 329 -16.96 43.38 2.95
N ARG A 330 -17.91 42.52 3.33
CA ARG A 330 -17.68 41.13 3.71
C ARG A 330 -17.15 40.26 2.57
N PHE A 331 -17.69 40.40 1.34
CA PHE A 331 -17.18 39.66 0.18
C PHE A 331 -15.73 40.07 -0.12
N LYS A 332 -15.39 41.36 0.01
CA LYS A 332 -14.00 41.84 -0.12
C LYS A 332 -13.07 41.28 0.97
N LYS A 333 -13.58 41.08 2.19
CA LYS A 333 -12.84 40.45 3.30
C LYS A 333 -12.68 38.94 3.13
N ASP A 334 -13.70 38.25 2.63
CA ASP A 334 -13.64 36.83 2.28
C ASP A 334 -12.65 36.57 1.13
N VAL A 335 -12.63 37.47 0.15
CA VAL A 335 -11.63 37.55 -0.92
C VAL A 335 -10.23 37.78 -0.37
N GLU A 336 -10.04 38.71 0.57
CA GLU A 336 -8.74 39.00 1.21
C GLU A 336 -8.24 37.79 2.02
N LEU A 337 -9.11 37.12 2.76
CA LEU A 337 -8.80 35.89 3.48
C LEU A 337 -8.40 34.75 2.51
N ALA A 338 -9.18 34.56 1.43
CA ALA A 338 -8.83 33.60 0.40
C ALA A 338 -7.46 33.91 -0.22
N GLN A 339 -7.15 35.18 -0.48
CA GLN A 339 -5.85 35.63 -1.00
C GLN A 339 -4.68 35.24 -0.07
N LYS A 340 -4.86 35.44 1.24
CA LYS A 340 -3.87 35.08 2.27
C LYS A 340 -3.69 33.56 2.44
N LEU A 341 -4.70 32.77 2.12
CA LEU A 341 -4.64 31.30 2.12
C LEU A 341 -4.09 30.71 0.81
N CYS A 342 -4.39 31.34 -0.33
CA CYS A 342 -3.97 30.89 -1.66
C CYS A 342 -2.47 31.04 -1.87
N THR A 343 -1.83 32.08 -1.32
CA THR A 343 -0.40 32.36 -1.54
C THR A 343 0.53 31.31 -0.93
N PRO A 344 0.39 30.92 0.36
CA PRO A 344 1.15 29.80 0.92
C PRO A 344 0.89 28.52 0.14
N LEU A 345 -0.38 28.21 -0.16
CA LEU A 345 -0.80 27.01 -0.89
C LEU A 345 -0.13 26.90 -2.27
N ARG A 346 -0.19 27.98 -3.07
CA ARG A 346 0.49 28.09 -4.37
C ARG A 346 1.98 27.83 -4.24
N ASN A 347 2.67 28.56 -3.36
CA ASN A 347 4.12 28.48 -3.22
C ASN A 347 4.58 27.07 -2.79
N GLY A 348 3.78 26.38 -1.96
CA GLY A 348 4.07 25.01 -1.59
C GLY A 348 3.79 23.99 -2.69
N LEU A 349 2.74 24.18 -3.49
CA LEU A 349 2.47 23.33 -4.65
C LEU A 349 3.55 23.49 -5.73
N GLU A 350 4.02 24.71 -5.99
CA GLU A 350 5.15 24.97 -6.91
C GLU A 350 6.44 24.29 -6.41
N ARG A 351 6.73 24.40 -5.11
CA ARG A 351 7.91 23.77 -4.49
C ARG A 351 7.80 22.25 -4.47
N TYR A 352 6.62 21.70 -4.18
CA TYR A 352 6.33 20.27 -4.29
C TYR A 352 6.59 19.79 -5.72
N ALA A 353 6.08 20.52 -6.72
CA ALA A 353 6.24 20.12 -8.11
C ALA A 353 7.72 20.12 -8.55
N THR A 354 8.46 21.16 -8.17
CA THR A 354 9.90 21.29 -8.45
C THR A 354 10.73 20.20 -7.77
N LEU A 355 10.40 19.84 -6.52
CA LEU A 355 11.11 18.79 -5.79
C LEU A 355 10.89 17.40 -6.38
N LEU A 356 9.74 17.16 -7.02
CA LEU A 356 9.46 15.92 -7.73
C LEU A 356 10.06 15.88 -9.13
N GLU A 357 10.27 17.02 -9.79
CA GLU A 357 10.92 17.08 -11.11
C GLU A 357 12.42 16.69 -11.06
N ASN A 358 13.07 16.90 -9.91
CA ASN A 358 14.49 16.60 -9.71
C ASN A 358 14.75 15.18 -9.16
N ARG A 359 13.78 14.28 -9.27
CA ARG A 359 13.86 12.86 -8.86
C ARG A 359 13.63 11.97 -10.06
#